data_AF-A0A225DXE7-F1
#
_entry.id   AF-A0A225DXE7-F1
#
_cell.length_a   1.000
_cell.length_b   1.000
_cell.length_c   1.000
_cell.angle_alpha   90.00
_cell.angle_beta   90.00
_cell.angle_gamma   90.00
#
_symmetry.space_group_name_H-M   'P 1'
#
loop_
_entity.id
_entity.type
_entity.pdbx_description
1 polymer ?
#
loop_
_entity_poly.entity_id
_entity_poly.type
_entity_poly.pdbx_seq_one_letter_code
_entity_poly.pdbx_strand_id
1 'polypeptide(L)'
;MGSMVQFGRVVLRKLKEAEPNAKVVRWYSWLSEYAEALAGWATQHEVTQVALAQVRVEGLFERGEAELDAEWTRRGLAAHPVSLLLRNRLRAYVGCHGRELRAGERLIGSTEILESVFGVLKRLSRDQSQSGLTALSVGLGAMLGQATPEQIQADLDRVPEKNVESWARKTMGKTVQWLRRQFLQPSQTPEPVSG
;
A
#
# COMPACT_ATOMS: atom_id res chain seq x y z
N MET A 1 -4.30 16.81 -6.85
CA MET A 1 -5.45 17.65 -6.42
C MET A 1 -5.14 18.51 -5.20
N GLY A 2 -4.49 17.97 -4.15
CA GLY A 2 -4.14 18.75 -2.95
C GLY A 2 -3.27 20.01 -3.20
N SER A 3 -2.36 19.97 -4.19
CA SER A 3 -1.50 21.11 -4.53
C SER A 3 -2.28 22.33 -5.02
N MET A 4 -3.32 22.15 -5.83
CA MET A 4 -4.13 23.25 -6.38
C MET A 4 -5.05 23.87 -5.31
N VAL A 5 -5.66 23.04 -4.46
CA VAL A 5 -6.47 23.52 -3.32
C VAL A 5 -5.60 24.28 -2.33
N GLN A 6 -4.40 23.76 -2.03
CA GLN A 6 -3.45 24.44 -1.15
C GLN A 6 -2.95 25.77 -1.74
N PHE A 7 -2.63 25.78 -3.03
CA PHE A 7 -2.29 27.01 -3.74
C PHE A 7 -3.41 28.05 -3.65
N GLY A 8 -4.65 27.66 -3.97
CA GLY A 8 -5.81 28.54 -3.87
C GLY A 8 -5.99 29.13 -2.46
N ARG A 9 -5.85 28.32 -1.40
CA ARG A 9 -5.91 28.80 -0.02
C ARG A 9 -4.77 29.77 0.34
N VAL A 10 -3.56 29.52 -0.14
CA VAL A 10 -2.41 30.42 0.08
C VAL A 10 -2.66 31.76 -0.61
N VAL A 11 -3.15 31.74 -1.86
CA VAL A 11 -3.45 32.95 -2.61
C VAL A 11 -4.60 33.74 -1.99
N LEU A 12 -5.67 33.07 -1.55
CA LEU A 12 -6.78 33.72 -0.83
C LEU A 12 -6.34 34.38 0.48
N ARG A 13 -5.39 33.76 1.20
CA ARG A 13 -4.82 34.37 2.41
C ARG A 13 -4.07 35.65 2.06
N LYS A 14 -3.28 35.64 0.98
CA LYS A 14 -2.55 36.81 0.50
C LYS A 14 -3.48 37.93 0.02
N LEU A 15 -4.60 37.59 -0.60
CA LEU A 15 -5.62 38.57 -1.01
C LEU A 15 -6.34 39.22 0.18
N LYS A 16 -6.36 38.57 1.35
CA LYS A 16 -6.97 39.07 2.59
C LYS A 16 -6.00 39.86 3.50
N GLU A 17 -4.73 39.99 3.11
CA GLU A 17 -3.76 40.82 3.84
C GLU A 17 -4.22 42.29 3.82
N ALA A 18 -3.85 43.08 4.85
CA ALA A 18 -4.27 44.48 4.95
C ALA A 18 -3.75 45.34 3.77
N GLU A 19 -2.55 45.01 3.27
CA GLU A 19 -1.95 45.61 2.07
C GLU A 19 -1.55 44.48 1.10
N PRO A 20 -2.49 43.94 0.31
CA PRO A 20 -2.23 42.80 -0.55
C PRO A 20 -1.35 43.20 -1.74
N ASN A 21 -0.43 42.31 -2.13
CA ASN A 21 0.46 42.57 -3.26
C ASN A 21 -0.31 42.86 -4.56
N ALA A 22 0.00 43.97 -5.23
CA ALA A 22 -0.70 44.43 -6.44
C ALA A 22 -0.72 43.40 -7.58
N LYS A 23 0.35 42.60 -7.75
CA LYS A 23 0.37 41.52 -8.75
C LYS A 23 -0.60 40.39 -8.38
N VAL A 24 -0.71 40.07 -7.09
CA VAL A 24 -1.63 39.03 -6.61
C VAL A 24 -3.08 39.46 -6.83
N VAL A 25 -3.42 40.71 -6.47
CA VAL A 25 -4.74 41.28 -6.74
C VAL A 25 -5.06 41.26 -8.22
N ARG A 26 -4.15 41.73 -9.08
CA ARG A 26 -4.36 41.80 -10.54
C ARG A 26 -4.66 40.44 -11.17
N TRP A 27 -3.93 39.40 -10.80
CA TRP A 27 -3.99 38.11 -11.49
C TRP A 27 -4.91 37.09 -10.83
N TYR A 28 -5.20 37.25 -9.54
CA TYR A 28 -5.87 36.22 -8.75
C TYR A 28 -7.10 36.68 -7.97
N SER A 29 -7.55 37.94 -8.11
CA SER A 29 -8.76 38.45 -7.44
C SER A 29 -10.00 37.56 -7.65
N TRP A 30 -10.14 36.98 -8.85
CA TRP A 30 -11.21 36.04 -9.22
C TRP A 30 -11.32 34.82 -8.29
N LEU A 31 -10.22 34.40 -7.63
CA LEU A 31 -10.27 33.29 -6.67
C LEU A 31 -11.15 33.58 -5.46
N SER A 32 -11.40 34.85 -5.15
CA SER A 32 -12.25 35.26 -4.03
C SER A 32 -13.68 34.74 -4.18
N GLU A 33 -14.17 34.60 -5.42
CA GLU A 33 -15.47 34.01 -5.75
C GLU A 33 -15.55 32.52 -5.37
N TYR A 34 -14.40 31.85 -5.32
CA TYR A 34 -14.29 30.42 -5.00
C TYR A 34 -13.87 30.18 -3.55
N ALA A 35 -13.84 31.20 -2.69
CA ALA A 35 -13.32 31.07 -1.34
C ALA A 35 -14.06 29.99 -0.51
N GLU A 36 -15.38 29.93 -0.61
CA GLU A 36 -16.19 28.92 0.06
C GLU A 36 -15.99 27.52 -0.54
N ALA A 37 -15.99 27.41 -1.88
CA ALA A 37 -15.75 26.15 -2.56
C ALA A 37 -14.36 25.56 -2.23
N LEU A 38 -13.32 26.41 -2.22
CA LEU A 38 -11.96 26.03 -1.84
C LEU A 38 -11.86 25.57 -0.38
N ALA A 39 -12.61 26.19 0.52
CA ALA A 39 -12.70 25.72 1.91
C ALA A 39 -13.34 24.31 1.96
N GLY A 40 -14.46 24.11 1.27
CA GLY A 40 -15.12 22.80 1.17
C GLY A 40 -14.22 21.71 0.58
N TRP A 41 -13.53 22.00 -0.52
CA TRP A 41 -12.57 21.07 -1.14
C TRP A 41 -11.38 20.76 -0.24
N ALA A 42 -10.90 21.75 0.52
CA ALA A 42 -9.82 21.54 1.47
C ALA A 42 -10.24 20.57 2.56
N THR A 43 -11.44 20.75 3.12
CA THR A 43 -11.98 19.82 4.12
C THR A 43 -12.17 18.42 3.54
N GLN A 44 -12.73 18.28 2.34
CA GLN A 44 -12.88 16.97 1.68
C GLN A 44 -11.53 16.30 1.41
N HIS A 45 -10.53 17.09 1.01
CA HIS A 45 -9.17 16.60 0.81
C HIS A 45 -8.56 16.12 2.13
N GLU A 46 -8.67 16.90 3.21
CA GLU A 46 -8.16 16.51 4.53
C GLU A 46 -8.83 15.23 5.06
N VAL A 47 -10.15 15.10 4.93
CA VAL A 47 -10.90 13.87 5.27
C VAL A 47 -10.35 12.66 4.51
N THR A 48 -10.09 12.82 3.22
CA THR A 48 -9.54 11.76 2.36
C THR A 48 -8.11 11.39 2.78
N GLN A 49 -7.28 12.38 3.08
CA GLN A 49 -5.88 12.15 3.44
C GLN A 49 -5.75 11.43 4.79
N VAL A 50 -6.64 11.70 5.74
CA VAL A 50 -6.70 10.94 7.00
C VAL A 50 -7.01 9.47 6.73
N ALA A 51 -8.04 9.18 5.92
CA ALA A 51 -8.39 7.80 5.57
C ALA A 51 -7.27 7.09 4.82
N LEU A 52 -6.68 7.74 3.82
CA LEU A 52 -5.56 7.18 3.06
C LEU A 52 -4.35 6.93 3.95
N ALA A 53 -4.01 7.84 4.86
CA ALA A 53 -2.86 7.65 5.76
C ALA A 53 -3.01 6.39 6.60
N GLN A 54 -4.18 6.19 7.22
CA GLN A 54 -4.45 4.97 8.01
C GLN A 54 -4.37 3.73 7.11
N VAL A 55 -5.14 3.68 6.01
CA VAL A 55 -5.18 2.49 5.14
C VAL A 55 -3.81 2.15 4.56
N ARG A 56 -2.98 3.15 4.26
CA ARG A 56 -1.63 2.95 3.69
C ARG A 56 -0.60 2.50 4.73
N VAL A 57 -0.64 3.02 5.94
CA VAL A 57 0.38 2.77 6.97
C VAL A 57 -0.02 1.59 7.87
N GLU A 58 -1.28 1.57 8.27
CA GLU A 58 -1.82 0.66 9.27
C GLU A 58 -2.64 -0.47 8.66
N GLY A 59 -3.07 -0.32 7.41
CA GLY A 59 -3.93 -1.28 6.74
C GLY A 59 -5.38 -1.20 7.19
N LEU A 60 -6.12 -2.27 6.94
CA LEU A 60 -7.49 -2.46 7.41
C LEU A 60 -7.44 -3.41 8.60
N PHE A 61 -8.11 -3.08 9.69
CA PHE A 61 -8.03 -3.81 10.95
C PHE A 61 -9.31 -3.66 11.74
N GLU A 62 -9.46 -4.49 12.77
CA GLU A 62 -10.61 -4.43 13.67
C GLU A 62 -10.77 -3.02 14.25
N ARG A 63 -11.98 -2.45 14.17
CA ARG A 63 -12.31 -1.10 14.65
C ARG A 63 -11.58 0.06 13.94
N GLY A 64 -10.96 -0.19 12.79
CA GLY A 64 -10.28 0.88 12.04
C GLY A 64 -11.20 2.05 11.68
N GLU A 65 -12.51 1.84 11.50
CA GLU A 65 -13.47 2.91 11.25
C GLU A 65 -13.72 3.80 12.49
N ALA A 66 -13.60 3.24 13.70
CA ALA A 66 -13.74 4.00 14.93
C ALA A 66 -12.52 4.89 15.18
N GLU A 67 -11.32 4.41 14.82
CA GLU A 67 -10.10 5.21 14.87
C GLU A 67 -10.14 6.36 13.85
N LEU A 68 -10.69 6.14 12.65
CA LEU A 68 -10.96 7.22 11.70
C LEU A 68 -11.91 8.27 12.26
N ASP A 69 -13.01 7.84 12.89
CA ASP A 69 -13.98 8.76 13.51
C ASP A 69 -13.31 9.62 14.60
N ALA A 70 -12.45 9.02 15.43
CA ALA A 70 -11.69 9.72 16.45
C ALA A 70 -10.68 10.71 15.83
N GLU A 71 -9.99 10.33 14.75
CA GLU A 71 -9.03 11.19 14.06
C GLU A 71 -9.70 12.37 13.36
N TRP A 72 -10.81 12.14 12.67
CA TRP A 72 -11.60 13.22 12.07
C TRP A 72 -12.15 14.16 13.14
N THR A 73 -12.55 13.66 14.31
CA THR A 73 -13.01 14.48 15.43
C THR A 73 -11.87 15.34 15.98
N ARG A 74 -10.70 14.74 16.21
CA ARG A 74 -9.49 15.43 16.69
C ARG A 74 -9.08 16.60 15.78
N ARG A 75 -9.25 16.45 14.47
CA ARG A 75 -8.93 17.48 13.47
C ARG A 75 -10.07 18.48 13.20
N GLY A 76 -11.21 18.37 13.88
CA GLY A 76 -12.37 19.23 13.65
C GLY A 76 -13.09 18.99 12.31
N LEU A 77 -12.91 17.80 11.71
CA LEU A 77 -13.49 17.42 10.42
C LEU A 77 -14.84 16.70 10.56
N ALA A 78 -15.25 16.34 11.79
CA ALA A 78 -16.37 15.45 12.06
C ALA A 78 -17.77 16.04 11.80
N ALA A 79 -17.92 17.36 11.70
CA ALA A 79 -19.24 18.00 11.58
C ALA A 79 -19.43 18.81 10.29
N HIS A 80 -18.47 18.78 9.35
CA HIS A 80 -18.53 19.66 8.19
C HIS A 80 -19.55 19.15 7.15
N PRO A 81 -20.64 19.90 6.84
CA PRO A 81 -21.74 19.41 6.00
C PRO A 81 -21.30 18.91 4.61
N VAL A 82 -20.34 19.63 4.00
CA VAL A 82 -19.82 19.33 2.65
C VAL A 82 -19.05 18.01 2.57
N SER A 83 -18.52 17.49 3.69
CA SER A 83 -17.71 16.26 3.70
C SER A 83 -18.41 15.04 4.32
N LEU A 84 -19.63 15.19 4.87
CA LEU A 84 -20.34 14.12 5.56
C LEU A 84 -20.53 12.86 4.70
N LEU A 85 -20.98 13.02 3.45
CA LEU A 85 -21.20 11.89 2.54
C LEU A 85 -19.88 11.17 2.21
N LEU A 86 -18.82 11.93 1.92
CA LEU A 86 -17.50 11.38 1.62
C LEU A 86 -16.95 10.62 2.81
N ARG A 87 -17.04 11.20 4.01
CA ARG A 87 -16.64 10.58 5.27
C ARG A 87 -17.37 9.26 5.49
N ASN A 88 -18.70 9.25 5.35
CA ASN A 88 -19.49 8.05 5.56
C ASN A 88 -19.12 6.93 4.59
N ARG A 89 -18.77 7.27 3.33
CA ARG A 89 -18.27 6.30 2.35
C ARG A 89 -16.91 5.71 2.74
N LEU A 90 -15.96 6.56 3.15
CA LEU A 90 -14.63 6.12 3.58
C LEU A 90 -14.72 5.26 4.85
N ARG A 91 -15.55 5.69 5.81
CA ARG A 91 -15.85 4.94 7.03
C ARG A 91 -16.46 3.59 6.73
N ALA A 92 -17.44 3.54 5.81
CA ALA A 92 -18.09 2.30 5.40
C ALA A 92 -17.11 1.34 4.71
N TYR A 93 -16.21 1.85 3.87
CA TYR A 93 -15.16 1.07 3.23
C TYR A 93 -14.22 0.42 4.26
N VAL A 94 -13.71 1.20 5.24
CA VAL A 94 -12.85 0.63 6.28
C VAL A 94 -13.62 -0.36 7.15
N GLY A 95 -14.85 -0.02 7.56
CA GLY A 95 -15.66 -0.89 8.39
C GLY A 95 -16.14 -2.17 7.70
N CYS A 96 -16.40 -2.17 6.39
CA CYS A 96 -16.82 -3.39 5.69
C CYS A 96 -15.72 -4.44 5.62
N HIS A 97 -14.45 -4.01 5.57
CA HIS A 97 -13.31 -4.93 5.57
C HIS A 97 -12.72 -5.18 6.96
N GLY A 98 -12.84 -4.22 7.89
CA GLY A 98 -12.24 -4.32 9.21
C GLY A 98 -13.03 -5.14 10.23
N ARG A 99 -14.37 -5.12 10.17
CA ARG A 99 -15.24 -5.72 11.20
C ARG A 99 -15.24 -7.25 11.24
N GLU A 100 -14.83 -7.90 10.14
CA GLU A 100 -14.74 -9.35 10.06
C GLU A 100 -13.36 -9.88 10.49
N LEU A 101 -12.40 -8.99 10.75
CA LEU A 101 -11.04 -9.35 11.12
C LEU A 101 -10.94 -9.70 12.60
N ARG A 102 -10.03 -10.63 12.91
CA ARG A 102 -9.73 -11.00 14.29
C ARG A 102 -8.90 -9.92 14.97
N ALA A 103 -8.94 -9.89 16.30
CA ALA A 103 -8.06 -9.01 17.07
C ALA A 103 -6.59 -9.25 16.72
N GLY A 104 -5.88 -8.16 16.38
CA GLY A 104 -4.48 -8.19 15.95
C GLY A 104 -4.25 -8.51 14.47
N GLU A 105 -5.29 -8.90 13.73
CA GLU A 105 -5.20 -9.12 12.29
C GLU A 105 -5.26 -7.79 11.52
N ARG A 106 -4.44 -7.69 10.47
CA ARG A 106 -4.40 -6.52 9.59
C ARG A 106 -4.33 -6.96 8.13
N LEU A 107 -5.16 -6.36 7.28
CA LEU A 107 -5.10 -6.53 5.84
C LEU A 107 -4.35 -5.37 5.19
N ILE A 108 -3.65 -5.69 4.10
CA ILE A 108 -2.98 -4.71 3.27
C ILE A 108 -4.03 -3.90 2.50
N GLY A 109 -4.07 -2.59 2.77
CA GLY A 109 -5.02 -1.67 2.15
C GLY A 109 -4.47 -0.89 0.94
N SER A 110 -3.20 -1.08 0.58
CA SER A 110 -2.55 -0.34 -0.52
C SER A 110 -1.60 -1.24 -1.32
N THR A 111 -1.61 -1.08 -2.65
CA THR A 111 -0.65 -1.75 -3.54
C THR A 111 0.77 -1.28 -3.33
N GLU A 112 0.99 -0.06 -2.80
CA GLU A 112 2.33 0.45 -2.50
C GLU A 112 3.09 -0.44 -1.51
N ILE A 113 2.36 -1.05 -0.56
CA ILE A 113 2.95 -2.02 0.37
C ILE A 113 3.33 -3.30 -0.37
N LEU A 114 2.47 -3.80 -1.26
CA LEU A 114 2.80 -4.97 -2.09
C LEU A 114 4.01 -4.68 -2.99
N GLU A 115 4.06 -3.53 -3.64
CA GLU A 115 5.18 -3.09 -4.47
C GLU A 115 6.49 -2.98 -3.66
N SER A 116 6.42 -2.43 -2.45
CA SER A 116 7.55 -2.36 -1.53
C SER A 116 8.08 -3.76 -1.17
N VAL A 117 7.18 -4.69 -0.82
CA VAL A 117 7.55 -6.07 -0.48
C VAL A 117 8.10 -6.81 -1.70
N PHE A 118 7.53 -6.61 -2.89
CA PHE A 118 8.14 -7.13 -4.12
C PHE A 118 9.54 -6.55 -4.37
N GLY A 119 9.77 -5.28 -4.01
CA GLY A 119 11.11 -4.67 -4.01
C GLY A 119 12.08 -5.37 -3.05
N VAL A 120 11.63 -5.69 -1.82
CA VAL A 120 12.42 -6.48 -0.85
C VAL A 120 12.72 -7.89 -1.39
N LEU A 121 11.70 -8.58 -1.92
CA LEU A 121 11.87 -9.91 -2.50
C LEU A 121 12.88 -9.91 -3.64
N LYS A 122 12.83 -8.91 -4.54
CA LYS A 122 13.80 -8.77 -5.64
C LYS A 122 15.23 -8.58 -5.12
N ARG A 123 15.42 -7.75 -4.10
CA ARG A 123 16.74 -7.56 -3.46
C ARG A 123 17.27 -8.85 -2.84
N LEU A 124 16.42 -9.59 -2.14
CA LEU A 124 16.80 -10.87 -1.53
C LEU A 124 17.09 -11.96 -2.59
N SER A 125 16.37 -11.93 -3.71
CA SER A 125 16.53 -12.89 -4.81
C SER A 125 17.77 -12.64 -5.68
N ARG A 126 18.44 -11.48 -5.55
CA ARG A 126 19.65 -11.09 -6.33
C ARG A 126 19.49 -11.45 -7.83
N ASP A 127 20.40 -12.25 -8.38
CA ASP A 127 20.44 -12.66 -9.79
C ASP A 127 19.22 -13.50 -10.23
N GLN A 128 18.47 -14.09 -9.29
CA GLN A 128 17.24 -14.83 -9.59
C GLN A 128 16.07 -13.91 -9.92
N SER A 129 16.16 -12.61 -9.61
CA SER A 129 15.11 -11.61 -9.90
C SER A 129 14.90 -11.34 -11.41
N GLN A 130 15.85 -11.73 -12.25
CA GLN A 130 15.86 -11.51 -13.71
C GLN A 130 15.09 -12.56 -14.52
N SER A 131 14.57 -13.63 -13.89
CA SER A 131 13.97 -14.78 -14.61
C SER A 131 12.55 -15.16 -14.16
N GLY A 132 11.84 -14.24 -13.51
CA GLY A 132 10.43 -14.40 -13.12
C GLY A 132 10.22 -14.79 -11.66
N LEU A 133 8.95 -15.07 -11.29
CA LEU A 133 8.60 -15.56 -9.96
C LEU A 133 9.18 -16.96 -9.76
N THR A 134 9.68 -17.23 -8.54
CA THR A 134 10.28 -18.53 -8.16
C THR A 134 9.65 -19.01 -6.85
N ALA A 135 10.04 -20.20 -6.37
CA ALA A 135 9.61 -20.67 -5.05
C ALA A 135 9.94 -19.67 -3.91
N LEU A 136 10.91 -18.77 -4.09
CA LEU A 136 11.21 -17.69 -3.15
C LEU A 136 10.03 -16.72 -2.93
N SER A 137 9.06 -16.66 -3.85
CA SER A 137 7.85 -15.86 -3.68
C SER A 137 6.97 -16.34 -2.52
N VAL A 138 7.12 -17.57 -2.03
CA VAL A 138 6.47 -18.02 -0.79
C VAL A 138 6.96 -17.17 0.41
N GLY A 139 8.20 -16.68 0.34
CA GLY A 139 8.77 -15.78 1.32
C GLY A 139 8.08 -14.42 1.43
N LEU A 140 7.23 -14.02 0.47
CA LEU A 140 6.41 -12.80 0.61
C LEU A 140 5.55 -12.85 1.87
N GLY A 141 4.98 -14.02 2.20
CA GLY A 141 4.17 -14.19 3.40
C GLY A 141 4.97 -13.96 4.69
N ALA A 142 6.23 -14.42 4.73
CA ALA A 142 7.12 -14.21 5.87
C ALA A 142 7.61 -12.75 5.99
N MET A 143 7.60 -11.98 4.90
CA MET A 143 7.94 -10.54 4.91
C MET A 143 6.76 -9.67 5.37
N LEU A 144 5.56 -10.23 5.40
CA LEU A 144 4.31 -9.55 5.72
C LEU A 144 3.82 -9.97 7.10
N GLY A 145 4.11 -9.16 8.12
CA GLY A 145 3.65 -9.39 9.48
C GLY A 145 4.79 -9.50 10.50
N GLN A 146 4.45 -9.88 11.73
CA GLN A 146 5.43 -10.17 12.77
C GLN A 146 5.93 -11.60 12.61
N ALA A 147 7.25 -11.78 12.54
CA ALA A 147 7.89 -13.08 12.48
C ALA A 147 8.75 -13.27 13.74
N THR A 148 8.14 -13.78 14.82
CA THR A 148 8.91 -14.17 16.01
C THR A 148 9.58 -15.53 15.77
N PRO A 149 10.69 -15.84 16.45
CA PRO A 149 11.35 -17.15 16.33
C PRO A 149 10.39 -18.32 16.58
N GLU A 150 9.51 -18.19 17.56
CA GLU A 150 8.53 -19.20 17.92
C GLU A 150 7.50 -19.41 16.81
N GLN A 151 7.03 -18.32 16.20
CA GLN A 151 6.09 -18.37 15.08
C GLN A 151 6.72 -19.03 13.86
N ILE A 152 7.97 -18.68 13.55
CA ILE A 152 8.74 -19.27 12.44
C ILE A 152 8.91 -20.77 12.67
N GLN A 153 9.30 -21.19 13.88
CA GLN A 153 9.48 -22.60 14.21
C GLN A 153 8.16 -23.37 14.06
N ALA A 154 7.06 -22.85 14.63
CA ALA A 154 5.75 -23.47 14.51
C ALA A 154 5.28 -23.59 13.05
N ASP A 155 5.57 -22.58 12.21
CA ASP A 155 5.22 -22.61 10.79
C ASP A 155 6.05 -23.62 9.98
N LEU A 156 7.35 -23.72 10.27
CA LEU A 156 8.23 -24.72 9.66
C LEU A 156 7.83 -26.16 10.04
N ASP A 157 7.42 -26.37 11.29
CA ASP A 157 6.94 -27.68 11.76
C ASP A 157 5.57 -28.04 11.16
N ARG A 158 4.71 -27.03 10.96
CA ARG A 158 3.36 -27.20 10.40
C ARG A 158 3.36 -27.46 8.89
N VAL A 159 4.30 -26.88 8.15
CA VAL A 159 4.30 -26.91 6.68
C VAL A 159 5.54 -27.62 6.14
N PRO A 160 5.44 -28.92 5.77
CA PRO A 160 6.54 -29.66 5.17
C PRO A 160 7.04 -29.03 3.87
N GLU A 161 8.36 -29.02 3.68
CA GLU A 161 9.03 -28.51 2.47
C GLU A 161 8.44 -29.08 1.17
N LYS A 162 8.18 -30.40 1.14
CA LYS A 162 7.55 -31.07 -0.01
C LYS A 162 6.21 -30.47 -0.44
N ASN A 163 5.43 -29.95 0.50
CA ASN A 163 4.15 -29.31 0.18
C ASN A 163 4.39 -27.97 -0.51
N VAL A 164 5.37 -27.20 -0.04
CA VAL A 164 5.79 -25.92 -0.64
C VAL A 164 6.32 -26.13 -2.05
N GLU A 165 7.18 -27.13 -2.25
CA GLU A 165 7.72 -27.47 -3.58
C GLU A 165 6.61 -27.92 -4.55
N SER A 166 5.69 -28.77 -4.10
CA SER A 166 4.56 -29.24 -4.89
C SER A 166 3.64 -28.10 -5.29
N TRP A 167 3.35 -27.18 -4.36
CA TRP A 167 2.59 -25.97 -4.63
C TRP A 167 3.31 -25.05 -5.63
N ALA A 168 4.60 -24.82 -5.45
CA ALA A 168 5.39 -23.95 -6.33
C ALA A 168 5.41 -24.50 -7.76
N ARG A 169 5.59 -25.82 -7.91
CA ARG A 169 5.54 -26.50 -9.22
C ARG A 169 4.17 -26.39 -9.89
N LYS A 170 3.08 -26.54 -9.14
CA LYS A 170 1.71 -26.42 -9.66
C LYS A 170 1.36 -24.99 -10.06
N THR A 171 1.76 -24.02 -9.25
CA THR A 171 1.37 -22.61 -9.43
C THR A 171 2.23 -21.89 -10.46
N MET A 172 3.55 -22.15 -10.47
CA MET A 172 4.50 -21.43 -11.33
C MET A 172 4.92 -22.21 -12.57
N GLY A 173 4.64 -23.52 -12.62
CA GLY A 173 5.08 -24.37 -13.71
C GLY A 173 6.60 -24.48 -13.81
N LYS A 174 7.11 -24.63 -15.03
CA LYS A 174 8.55 -24.75 -15.32
C LYS A 174 9.17 -23.36 -15.42
N THR A 175 10.07 -23.02 -14.48
CA THR A 175 10.77 -21.72 -14.50
C THR A 175 11.84 -21.67 -15.59
N VAL A 176 12.25 -20.45 -16.00
CA VAL A 176 13.33 -20.25 -16.99
C VAL A 176 14.66 -20.84 -16.49
N GLN A 177 14.91 -20.80 -15.18
CA GLN A 177 16.09 -21.42 -14.58
C GLN A 177 16.02 -22.95 -14.62
N TRP A 178 14.84 -23.54 -14.40
CA TRP A 178 14.63 -24.98 -14.60
C TRP A 178 14.90 -25.38 -16.05
N LEU A 179 14.44 -24.56 -17.02
CA LEU A 179 14.71 -24.76 -18.44
C LEU A 179 16.22 -24.69 -18.71
N ARG A 180 16.91 -23.64 -18.26
CA ARG A 180 18.38 -23.52 -18.40
C ARG A 180 19.12 -24.71 -17.80
N ARG A 181 18.73 -25.16 -16.60
CA ARG A 181 19.32 -26.35 -15.96
C ARG A 181 19.04 -27.65 -16.68
N GLN A 182 17.98 -27.74 -17.48
CA GLN A 182 17.69 -28.95 -18.26
C GLN A 182 18.42 -28.94 -19.61
N PHE A 183 18.56 -27.77 -20.24
CA PHE A 183 19.12 -27.64 -21.58
C PHE A 183 20.62 -27.27 -21.61
N LEU A 184 21.19 -26.81 -20.49
CA LEU A 184 22.62 -26.44 -20.39
C LEU A 184 23.43 -27.40 -19.49
N GLN A 185 22.91 -28.57 -19.11
CA GLN A 185 23.79 -29.57 -18.49
C GLN A 185 24.81 -30.04 -19.54
N PRO A 186 26.11 -30.11 -19.22
CA PRO A 186 27.05 -30.82 -20.06
C PRO A 186 26.54 -32.26 -20.19
N SER A 187 26.26 -32.70 -21.41
CA SER A 187 26.05 -34.12 -21.70
C SER A 187 27.21 -34.89 -21.08
N GLN A 188 26.92 -35.83 -20.19
CA GLN A 188 27.94 -36.73 -19.65
C GLN A 188 28.70 -37.33 -20.85
N THR A 189 29.97 -36.95 -21.02
CA THR A 189 30.84 -37.55 -22.02
C THR A 189 30.93 -39.03 -21.68
N PRO A 190 30.56 -39.96 -22.58
CA PRO A 190 30.70 -41.38 -22.28
C PRO A 190 32.17 -41.70 -22.02
N GLU A 191 32.44 -42.44 -20.94
CA GLU A 191 33.79 -42.90 -20.61
C GLU A 191 34.39 -43.65 -21.81
N PRO A 192 35.68 -43.42 -22.14
CA PRO A 192 36.33 -44.19 -23.18
C PRO A 192 36.44 -45.64 -22.74
N VAL A 193 35.77 -46.53 -23.48
CA VAL A 193 35.95 -47.98 -23.36
C VAL A 193 37.42 -48.27 -23.65
N SER A 194 38.17 -48.68 -22.62
CA SER A 194 39.54 -49.16 -22.78
C SER A 194 39.48 -50.59 -23.33
N GLY A 195 40.02 -50.79 -24.53
CA GLY A 195 40.21 -52.08 -25.19
C GLY A 195 41.42 -52.01 -26.10
#